data_AF-A0A0F9JFK5-F1
#
_entry.id   AF-A0A0F9JFK5-F1
#
_cell.length_a   1.000
_cell.length_b   1.000
_cell.length_c   1.000
_cell.angle_alpha   90.00
_cell.angle_beta   90.00
_cell.angle_gamma   90.00
#
_symmetry.space_group_name_H-M   'P 1'
#
loop_
_entity.id
_entity.type
_entity.pdbx_description
1 polymer ?
#
loop_
_entity_poly.entity_id
_entity_poly.type
_entity_poly.pdbx_seq_one_letter_code
_entity_poly.pdbx_strand_id
1 'polypeptide(L)'
;MIKLEHVPEGLHEIMAYYGTPGSLDDKGRAHIDRKWYKENISYFELPFTLRQSWDQRIIKGFIAHNKVGPAMIDALEDIKEYGGLGFLKRYKLDQWGGVFNPRWKKGATEPSTHMFGIAIDYCPELGPYGEESRMPCFIVEAFERRGFINLWMHDGMHNQAAKGY
;
A
#
# COMPACT_ATOMS: atom_id res chain seq x y z
N MET A 1 -8.88 15.99 -4.15
CA MET A 1 -7.76 15.15 -4.63
C MET A 1 -6.49 15.50 -3.89
N ILE A 2 -6.03 14.59 -3.06
CA ILE A 2 -4.82 14.71 -2.24
C ILE A 2 -3.67 14.01 -2.97
N LYS A 3 -2.61 14.75 -3.32
CA LYS A 3 -1.41 14.20 -3.97
C LYS A 3 -0.29 13.99 -2.96
N LEU A 4 0.59 13.03 -3.25
CA LEU A 4 1.86 12.89 -2.57
C LEU A 4 2.72 14.15 -2.80
N GLU A 5 3.31 14.67 -1.73
CA GLU A 5 4.21 15.83 -1.81
C GLU A 5 5.51 15.48 -2.54
N HIS A 6 5.99 14.25 -2.35
CA HIS A 6 7.24 13.76 -2.91
C HIS A 6 7.19 12.24 -3.07
N VAL A 7 7.87 11.73 -4.11
CA VAL A 7 8.01 10.31 -4.42
C VAL A 7 9.50 9.99 -4.51
N PRO A 8 10.13 9.55 -3.39
CA PRO A 8 11.57 9.30 -3.34
C PRO A 8 12.01 8.14 -4.24
N GLU A 9 13.26 8.19 -4.71
CA GLU A 9 13.86 7.19 -5.58
C GLU A 9 14.98 6.39 -4.88
N GLY A 10 14.79 5.08 -4.78
CA GLY A 10 15.73 4.16 -4.14
C GLY A 10 15.74 4.27 -2.61
N LEU A 11 16.37 3.28 -1.97
CA LEU A 11 16.33 3.11 -0.51
C LEU A 11 16.84 4.33 0.27
N HIS A 12 17.92 4.97 -0.21
CA HIS A 12 18.52 6.10 0.48
C HIS A 12 17.54 7.29 0.58
N GLU A 13 16.88 7.66 -0.51
CA GLU A 13 15.89 8.74 -0.49
C GLU A 13 14.63 8.36 0.27
N ILE A 14 14.19 7.10 0.16
CA ILE A 14 13.06 6.57 0.93
C ILE A 14 13.33 6.75 2.43
N MET A 15 14.50 6.34 2.92
CA MET A 15 14.87 6.48 4.33
C MET A 15 15.08 7.94 4.74
N ALA A 16 15.60 8.79 3.86
CA ALA A 16 15.74 10.21 4.14
C ALA A 16 14.38 10.92 4.30
N TYR A 17 13.39 10.53 3.51
CA TYR A 17 12.08 11.18 3.48
C TYR A 17 11.07 10.59 4.48
N TYR A 18 11.00 9.25 4.59
CA TYR A 18 10.08 8.54 5.47
C TYR A 18 10.72 8.09 6.79
N GLY A 19 12.04 8.19 6.93
CA GLY A 19 12.77 7.69 8.09
C GLY A 19 13.07 6.19 8.02
N THR A 20 13.71 5.68 9.07
CA THR A 20 14.11 4.26 9.19
C THR A 20 13.08 3.50 10.00
N PRO A 21 12.31 2.57 9.41
CA PRO A 21 11.21 1.89 10.09
C PRO A 21 11.67 0.83 11.09
N GLY A 22 12.93 0.41 11.01
CA GLY A 22 13.49 -0.61 11.88
C GLY A 22 14.73 -1.27 11.32
N SER A 23 15.07 -2.43 11.86
CA SER A 23 16.27 -3.19 11.53
C SER A 23 16.02 -4.70 11.54
N LEU A 24 16.95 -5.46 10.98
CA LEU A 24 17.05 -6.90 11.21
C LEU A 24 17.91 -7.16 12.46
N ASP A 25 17.58 -8.21 13.21
CA ASP A 25 18.53 -8.77 14.18
C ASP A 25 19.49 -9.78 13.53
N ASP A 26 20.45 -10.28 14.31
CA ASP A 26 21.45 -11.27 13.89
C ASP A 26 20.85 -12.59 13.35
N LYS A 27 19.55 -12.82 13.58
CA LYS A 27 18.80 -13.99 13.10
C LYS A 27 17.93 -13.66 11.89
N GLY A 28 18.06 -12.46 11.32
CA GLY A 28 17.27 -11.99 10.19
C GLY A 28 15.81 -11.70 10.52
N ARG A 29 15.47 -11.50 11.81
CA ARG A 29 14.10 -11.14 12.22
C ARG A 29 13.90 -9.63 12.18
N ALA A 30 12.76 -9.23 11.65
CA ALA A 30 12.30 -7.86 11.57
C ALA A 30 12.02 -7.26 12.96
N HIS A 31 12.63 -6.13 13.28
CA HIS A 31 12.32 -5.31 14.45
C HIS A 31 11.89 -3.92 13.99
N ILE A 32 10.76 -3.45 14.51
CA ILE A 32 10.26 -2.09 14.25
C ILE A 32 10.92 -1.13 15.23
N ASP A 33 11.41 0.02 14.75
CA ASP A 33 11.78 1.13 15.61
C ASP A 33 10.51 1.74 16.23
N ARG A 34 10.36 1.57 17.55
CA ARG A 34 9.16 1.99 18.27
C ARG A 34 8.94 3.50 18.26
N LYS A 35 10.02 4.28 18.26
CA LYS A 35 9.93 5.75 18.23
C LYS A 35 9.46 6.19 16.86
N TRP A 36 10.10 5.69 15.80
CA TRP A 36 9.70 5.95 14.43
C TRP A 36 8.25 5.57 14.18
N TYR A 37 7.83 4.38 14.61
CA TYR A 37 6.46 3.90 14.42
C TYR A 37 5.46 4.84 15.08
N LYS A 38 5.70 5.24 16.32
CA LYS A 38 4.82 6.16 17.05
C LYS A 38 4.74 7.55 16.40
N GLU A 39 5.83 8.03 15.81
CA GLU A 39 5.91 9.37 15.21
C GLU A 39 5.36 9.41 13.78
N ASN A 40 5.44 8.31 13.03
CA ASN A 40 5.22 8.30 11.59
C ASN A 40 4.03 7.46 11.12
N ILE A 41 3.51 6.54 11.94
CA ILE A 41 2.40 5.67 11.58
C ILE A 41 1.12 6.10 12.31
N SER A 42 0.05 6.30 11.54
CA SER A 42 -1.30 6.55 12.07
C SER A 42 -2.29 5.54 11.52
N TYR A 43 -3.41 5.38 12.24
CA TYR A 43 -4.57 4.64 11.76
C TYR A 43 -5.48 5.55 10.93
N PHE A 44 -5.97 5.02 9.81
CA PHE A 44 -6.87 5.69 8.88
C PHE A 44 -8.13 4.83 8.71
N GLU A 45 -9.29 5.45 8.84
CA GLU A 45 -10.58 4.80 8.58
C GLU A 45 -10.86 4.73 7.08
N LEU A 46 -11.39 3.60 6.62
CA LEU A 46 -11.74 3.42 5.23
C LEU A 46 -13.06 4.15 4.88
N PRO A 47 -13.17 4.72 3.66
CA PRO A 47 -14.40 5.36 3.18
C PRO A 47 -15.53 4.37 2.86
N PHE A 48 -15.21 3.07 2.86
CA PHE A 48 -16.12 1.94 2.76
C PHE A 48 -15.42 0.66 3.25
N THR A 49 -16.19 -0.33 3.67
CA THR A 49 -15.64 -1.62 4.10
C THR A 49 -15.02 -2.38 2.92
N LEU A 50 -13.81 -2.89 3.12
CA LEU A 50 -13.16 -3.85 2.22
C LEU A 50 -13.18 -5.25 2.84
N ARG A 51 -12.88 -6.27 2.04
CA ARG A 51 -12.73 -7.67 2.46
C ARG A 51 -11.31 -8.14 2.22
N GLN A 52 -10.69 -8.70 3.25
CA GLN A 52 -9.38 -9.30 3.13
C GLN A 52 -9.42 -10.50 2.17
N SER A 53 -8.47 -10.57 1.25
CA SER A 53 -8.60 -11.46 0.08
C SER A 53 -8.63 -12.94 0.42
N TRP A 54 -7.90 -13.36 1.47
CA TRP A 54 -7.72 -14.77 1.82
C TRP A 54 -8.76 -15.34 2.79
N ASP A 55 -9.32 -14.53 3.69
CA ASP A 55 -10.28 -14.99 4.72
C ASP A 55 -11.60 -14.21 4.74
N GLN A 56 -11.75 -13.26 3.82
CA GLN A 56 -12.93 -12.40 3.67
C GLN A 56 -13.26 -11.56 4.91
N ARG A 57 -12.29 -11.38 5.82
CA ARG A 57 -12.46 -10.52 7.00
C ARG A 57 -12.75 -9.09 6.58
N ILE A 58 -13.73 -8.48 7.25
CA ILE A 58 -14.10 -7.08 7.02
C ILE A 58 -12.99 -6.16 7.56
N ILE A 59 -12.48 -5.31 6.68
CA ILE A 59 -11.50 -4.27 6.98
C ILE A 59 -12.23 -2.93 7.02
N LYS A 60 -12.03 -2.19 8.11
CA LYS A 60 -12.64 -0.87 8.36
C LYS A 60 -11.64 0.28 8.35
N GLY A 61 -10.35 -0.04 8.28
CA GLY A 61 -9.26 0.89 8.35
C GLY A 61 -7.93 0.18 8.28
N PHE A 62 -6.86 0.94 8.18
CA PHE A 62 -5.50 0.45 8.09
C PHE A 62 -4.53 1.43 8.75
N ILE A 63 -3.34 0.96 9.05
CA ILE A 63 -2.24 1.82 9.50
C ILE A 63 -1.32 2.11 8.31
N ALA A 64 -0.89 3.36 8.18
CA ALA A 64 -0.05 3.86 7.10
C ALA A 64 0.86 4.99 7.58
N HIS A 65 1.84 5.34 6.75
CA HIS A 65 2.67 6.51 6.98
C HIS A 65 1.83 7.80 6.93
N ASN A 66 2.05 8.71 7.87
CA ASN A 66 1.31 9.97 8.00
C ASN A 66 1.31 10.81 6.71
N LYS A 67 2.44 10.81 6.00
CA LYS A 67 2.63 11.49 4.70
C LYS A 67 1.87 10.87 3.52
N VAL A 68 1.38 9.63 3.65
CA VAL A 68 0.85 8.84 2.52
C VAL A 68 -0.62 8.43 2.75
N GLY A 69 -1.00 8.16 4.00
CA GLY A 69 -2.35 7.71 4.37
C GLY A 69 -3.50 8.58 3.82
N PRO A 70 -3.45 9.92 3.90
CA PRO A 70 -4.50 10.76 3.32
C PRO A 70 -4.69 10.57 1.80
N ALA A 71 -3.60 10.41 1.05
CA ALA A 71 -3.66 10.17 -0.39
C ALA A 71 -4.20 8.75 -0.70
N MET A 72 -3.89 7.74 0.13
CA MET A 72 -4.49 6.40 0.00
C MET A 72 -6.01 6.45 0.21
N ILE A 73 -6.50 7.18 1.22
CA ILE A 73 -7.93 7.33 1.48
C ILE A 73 -8.63 8.02 0.31
N ASP A 74 -8.09 9.15 -0.16
CA ASP A 74 -8.64 9.89 -1.31
C ASP A 74 -8.64 9.01 -2.59
N ALA A 75 -7.67 8.10 -2.77
CA ALA A 75 -7.66 7.14 -3.89
C ALA A 75 -8.79 6.10 -3.77
N LEU A 76 -9.02 5.58 -2.57
CA LEU A 76 -10.09 4.63 -2.32
C LEU A 76 -11.47 5.28 -2.48
N GLU A 77 -11.63 6.54 -2.11
CA GLU A 77 -12.85 7.31 -2.39
C GLU A 77 -13.13 7.39 -3.90
N ASP A 78 -12.14 7.71 -4.72
CA ASP A 78 -12.23 7.77 -6.18
C ASP A 78 -12.63 6.42 -6.80
N ILE A 79 -12.03 5.32 -6.31
CA ILE A 79 -12.38 3.94 -6.71
C ILE A 79 -13.86 3.64 -6.38
N LYS A 80 -14.34 4.08 -5.22
CA LYS A 80 -15.75 3.93 -4.83
C LYS A 80 -16.65 4.80 -5.71
N GLU A 81 -16.25 6.01 -6.07
CA GLU A 81 -17.04 6.92 -6.89
C GLU A 81 -17.26 6.40 -8.32
N TYR A 82 -16.36 5.56 -8.84
CA TYR A 82 -16.48 4.97 -10.18
C TYR A 82 -17.81 4.22 -10.42
N GLY A 83 -18.31 3.47 -9.43
CA GLY A 83 -19.55 2.69 -9.56
C GLY A 83 -20.31 2.41 -8.27
N GLY A 84 -19.81 2.91 -7.14
CA GLY A 84 -20.35 2.65 -5.81
C GLY A 84 -19.99 1.27 -5.25
N LEU A 85 -20.25 1.09 -3.95
CA LEU A 85 -19.93 -0.15 -3.23
C LEU A 85 -20.63 -1.39 -3.80
N GLY A 86 -21.85 -1.23 -4.33
CA GLY A 86 -22.60 -2.33 -4.95
C GLY A 86 -21.90 -2.88 -6.21
N PHE A 87 -21.36 -1.98 -7.04
CA PHE A 87 -20.55 -2.36 -8.20
C PHE A 87 -19.28 -3.08 -7.75
N LEU A 88 -18.52 -2.50 -6.81
CA LEU A 88 -17.28 -3.11 -6.33
C LEU A 88 -17.52 -4.52 -5.77
N LYS A 89 -18.55 -4.71 -4.94
CA LYS A 89 -18.91 -6.03 -4.41
C LYS A 89 -19.32 -7.03 -5.49
N ARG A 90 -20.14 -6.60 -6.46
CA ARG A 90 -20.62 -7.45 -7.56
C ARG A 90 -19.45 -8.03 -8.36
N TYR A 91 -18.43 -7.21 -8.61
CA TYR A 91 -17.25 -7.59 -9.39
C TYR A 91 -16.06 -8.03 -8.53
N LYS A 92 -16.25 -8.22 -7.22
CA LYS A 92 -15.18 -8.57 -6.26
C LYS A 92 -13.99 -7.61 -6.31
N LEU A 93 -14.24 -6.32 -6.53
CA LEU A 93 -13.25 -5.26 -6.53
C LEU A 93 -13.07 -4.61 -5.14
N ASP A 94 -13.72 -5.12 -4.11
CA ASP A 94 -13.58 -4.69 -2.72
C ASP A 94 -12.58 -5.55 -1.94
N GLN A 95 -11.59 -6.13 -2.62
CA GLN A 95 -10.61 -7.05 -2.04
C GLN A 95 -9.35 -6.32 -1.56
N TRP A 96 -8.88 -6.68 -0.36
CA TRP A 96 -7.79 -6.04 0.36
C TRP A 96 -6.57 -6.95 0.50
N GLY A 97 -5.39 -6.43 0.20
CA GLY A 97 -4.10 -7.10 0.36
C GLY A 97 -3.28 -6.62 1.55
N GLY A 98 -3.35 -5.33 1.92
CA GLY A 98 -2.64 -4.79 3.08
C GLY A 98 -1.94 -3.45 2.81
N VAL A 99 -1.51 -2.79 3.89
CA VAL A 99 -0.68 -1.56 3.83
C VAL A 99 0.58 -1.71 4.66
N PHE A 100 0.52 -1.53 5.98
CA PHE A 100 1.70 -1.74 6.82
C PHE A 100 1.92 -3.23 7.10
N ASN A 101 3.13 -3.72 6.84
CA ASN A 101 3.55 -5.07 7.23
C ASN A 101 5.05 -5.05 7.58
N PRO A 102 5.45 -5.37 8.83
CA PRO A 102 6.83 -5.32 9.27
C PRO A 102 7.64 -6.50 8.74
N ARG A 103 7.93 -6.47 7.44
CA ARG A 103 8.67 -7.51 6.72
C ARG A 103 9.76 -6.93 5.82
N TRP A 104 10.81 -7.72 5.65
CA TRP A 104 11.83 -7.47 4.64
C TRP A 104 11.42 -8.08 3.29
N LYS A 105 12.07 -7.61 2.22
CA LYS A 105 11.94 -8.25 0.90
C LYS A 105 12.52 -9.67 0.98
N LYS A 106 11.85 -10.64 0.38
CA LYS A 106 12.29 -12.05 0.39
C LYS A 106 13.64 -12.14 -0.34
N GLY A 107 14.66 -12.65 0.34
CA GLY A 107 16.00 -12.83 -0.24
C GLY A 107 16.83 -11.55 -0.37
N ALA A 108 16.40 -10.43 0.24
CA ALA A 108 17.17 -9.18 0.25
C ALA A 108 17.36 -8.65 1.67
N THR A 109 18.34 -7.77 1.83
CA THR A 109 18.65 -7.06 3.09
C THR A 109 17.83 -5.78 3.26
N GLU A 110 16.99 -5.46 2.28
CA GLU A 110 16.21 -4.23 2.23
C GLU A 110 14.77 -4.45 2.76
N PRO A 111 14.21 -3.50 3.53
CA PRO A 111 12.84 -3.58 4.01
C PRO A 111 11.80 -3.57 2.87
N SER A 112 10.63 -4.17 3.04
CA SER A 112 9.55 -3.97 2.05
C SER A 112 9.04 -2.52 2.10
N THR A 113 8.50 -1.97 1.01
CA THR A 113 7.76 -0.69 1.04
C THR A 113 6.57 -0.74 2.01
N HIS A 114 5.96 -1.91 2.19
CA HIS A 114 4.95 -2.14 3.23
C HIS A 114 5.47 -1.91 4.65
N MET A 115 6.78 -2.09 4.91
CA MET A 115 7.33 -1.85 6.24
C MET A 115 7.36 -0.35 6.59
N PHE A 116 7.43 0.52 5.58
CA PHE A 116 7.33 1.97 5.79
C PHE A 116 5.86 2.43 5.89
N GLY A 117 4.88 1.57 5.58
CA GLY A 117 3.48 1.95 5.48
C GLY A 117 3.18 2.88 4.29
N ILE A 118 3.98 2.77 3.22
CA ILE A 118 3.90 3.63 2.03
C ILE A 118 3.40 2.89 0.78
N ALA A 119 3.02 1.63 0.92
CA ALA A 119 2.48 0.81 -0.16
C ALA A 119 1.14 0.19 0.24
N ILE A 120 0.28 -0.01 -0.75
CA ILE A 120 -1.03 -0.64 -0.61
C ILE A 120 -1.18 -1.73 -1.67
N ASP A 121 -1.55 -2.93 -1.23
CA ASP A 121 -1.98 -4.02 -2.10
C ASP A 121 -3.51 -4.00 -2.20
N TYR A 122 -4.04 -3.75 -3.40
CA TYR A 122 -5.48 -3.72 -3.68
C TYR A 122 -5.85 -4.76 -4.73
N CYS A 123 -6.96 -5.48 -4.54
CA CYS A 123 -7.38 -6.59 -5.40
C CYS A 123 -6.27 -7.61 -5.77
N PRO A 124 -5.60 -8.26 -4.78
CA PRO A 124 -4.58 -9.28 -5.03
C PRO A 124 -4.98 -10.37 -6.04
N GLU A 125 -6.24 -10.82 -6.07
CA GLU A 125 -6.70 -11.84 -7.03
C GLU A 125 -6.65 -11.37 -8.50
N LEU A 126 -6.60 -10.06 -8.74
CA LEU A 126 -6.56 -9.48 -10.07
C LEU A 126 -5.16 -9.09 -10.51
N GLY A 127 -4.23 -8.80 -9.59
CA GLY A 127 -2.86 -8.44 -9.94
C GLY A 127 -1.84 -8.99 -8.96
N PRO A 128 -1.77 -10.32 -8.77
CA PRO A 128 -0.87 -10.90 -7.78
C PRO A 128 0.60 -10.80 -8.22
N TYR A 129 1.49 -10.85 -7.25
CA TYR A 129 2.93 -10.87 -7.49
C TYR A 129 3.34 -12.11 -8.31
N GLY A 130 4.04 -11.88 -9.43
CA GLY A 130 4.61 -12.90 -10.28
C GLY A 130 3.71 -13.44 -11.39
N GLU A 131 2.46 -12.96 -11.51
CA GLU A 131 1.53 -13.36 -12.57
C GLU A 131 1.02 -12.14 -13.35
N GLU A 132 0.47 -12.37 -14.53
CA GLU A 132 -0.05 -11.28 -15.36
C GLU A 132 -1.23 -10.55 -14.69
N SER A 133 -1.09 -9.23 -14.52
CA SER A 133 -2.11 -8.39 -13.93
C SER A 133 -3.30 -8.16 -14.85
N ARG A 134 -4.49 -8.31 -14.28
CA ARG A 134 -5.81 -8.00 -14.84
C ARG A 134 -6.46 -6.82 -14.12
N MET A 135 -5.66 -5.98 -13.45
CA MET A 135 -6.16 -4.85 -12.67
C MET A 135 -6.96 -3.89 -13.57
N PRO A 136 -8.20 -3.52 -13.20
CA PRO A 136 -8.94 -2.48 -13.90
C PRO A 136 -8.19 -1.14 -13.90
N CYS A 137 -8.08 -0.48 -15.05
CA CYS A 137 -7.33 0.79 -15.17
C CYS A 137 -7.82 1.86 -14.20
N PHE A 138 -9.12 1.96 -13.92
CA PHE A 138 -9.66 2.97 -13.01
C PHE A 138 -9.14 2.83 -11.57
N ILE A 139 -8.74 1.62 -11.14
CA ILE A 139 -8.12 1.39 -9.83
C ILE A 139 -6.69 1.90 -9.86
N VAL A 140 -5.93 1.55 -10.90
CA VAL A 140 -4.53 1.98 -11.03
C VAL A 140 -4.44 3.49 -11.17
N GLU A 141 -5.26 4.08 -12.05
CA GLU A 141 -5.34 5.52 -12.26
C GLU A 141 -5.71 6.29 -10.99
N ALA A 142 -6.56 5.75 -10.12
CA ALA A 142 -6.90 6.38 -8.85
C ALA A 142 -5.66 6.58 -7.98
N PHE A 143 -4.74 5.62 -7.95
CA PHE A 143 -3.47 5.77 -7.23
C PHE A 143 -2.48 6.65 -8.00
N GLU A 144 -2.30 6.44 -9.30
CA GLU A 144 -1.34 7.20 -10.12
C GLU A 144 -1.63 8.70 -10.19
N ARG A 145 -2.91 9.11 -10.25
CA ARG A 145 -3.30 10.54 -10.20
C ARG A 145 -2.85 11.26 -8.94
N ARG A 146 -2.58 10.50 -7.88
CA ARG A 146 -2.10 10.98 -6.57
C ARG A 146 -0.59 10.84 -6.40
N GLY A 147 0.10 10.29 -7.41
CA GLY A 147 1.56 10.17 -7.46
C GLY A 147 2.10 8.80 -7.04
N PHE A 148 1.25 7.82 -6.73
CA PHE A 148 1.72 6.46 -6.48
C PHE A 148 2.25 5.83 -7.77
N ILE A 149 3.17 4.90 -7.61
CA ILE A 149 3.69 4.06 -8.68
C ILE A 149 3.05 2.67 -8.54
N ASN A 150 2.34 2.23 -9.58
CA ASN A 150 1.87 0.86 -9.68
C ASN A 150 2.95 -0.01 -10.35
N LEU A 151 3.13 -1.25 -9.89
CA LEU A 151 4.15 -2.16 -10.45
C LEU A 151 3.64 -2.98 -11.65
N TRP A 152 2.39 -2.78 -12.04
CA TRP A 152 1.75 -3.23 -13.28
C TRP A 152 1.90 -4.73 -13.56
N MET A 153 2.52 -5.12 -14.67
CA MET A 153 2.29 -6.40 -15.36
C MET A 153 2.43 -7.63 -14.47
N HIS A 154 3.33 -7.60 -13.48
CA HIS A 154 3.61 -8.73 -12.60
C HIS A 154 3.43 -8.44 -11.10
N ASP A 155 2.85 -7.30 -10.75
CA ASP A 155 2.52 -6.95 -9.36
C ASP A 155 1.49 -5.79 -9.32
N GLY A 156 0.40 -5.94 -10.09
CA GLY A 156 -0.54 -4.85 -10.33
C GLY A 156 -1.41 -4.50 -9.11
N MET A 157 -1.42 -5.35 -8.08
CA MET A 157 -2.00 -5.01 -6.78
C MET A 157 -1.21 -3.93 -6.05
N HIS A 158 0.09 -3.84 -6.30
CA HIS A 158 1.02 -3.05 -5.51
C HIS A 158 1.09 -1.61 -6.01
N ASN A 159 0.71 -0.69 -5.14
CA ASN A 159 0.79 0.75 -5.37
C ASN A 159 1.65 1.37 -4.27
N GLN A 160 2.79 1.96 -4.63
CA GLN A 160 3.76 2.47 -3.66
C GLN A 160 4.08 3.96 -3.88
N ALA A 161 4.33 4.67 -2.77
CA ALA A 161 4.79 6.06 -2.79
C ALA A 161 6.33 6.15 -2.91
N ALA A 162 6.93 5.34 -3.80
CA ALA A 162 8.36 5.32 -4.06
C ALA A 162 8.65 4.76 -5.47
N LYS A 163 9.83 5.06 -6.01
CA LYS A 163 10.32 4.56 -7.30
C LYS A 163 11.73 3.98 -7.16
N GLY A 164 12.16 3.17 -8.13
CA GLY A 164 13.50 2.57 -8.13
C GLY A 164 13.77 1.66 -6.91
N TYR A 165 12.73 1.03 -6.37
CA TYR A 165 12.76 0.22 -5.16
C TYR A 165 11.65 -0.83 -5.18
#